data_AF-A0A7K9UW61-F1
#
_entry.id   AF-A0A7K9UW61-F1
#
_cell.length_a   1.000
_cell.length_b   1.000
_cell.length_c   1.000
_cell.angle_alpha   90.00
_cell.angle_beta   90.00
_cell.angle_gamma   90.00
#
_symmetry.space_group_name_H-M   'P 1'
#
loop_
_entity.id
_entity.type
_entity.pdbx_description
1 polymer ?
#
loop_
_entity_poly.entity_id
_entity_poly.type
_entity_poly.pdbx_seq_one_letter_code
_entity_poly.pdbx_strand_id
1 'polypeptide(L)'
;GCVLVVSVIEQLAQWHNSTVKAAVERLCNYIPGKYQIMCHMLHCIDREMNADVVCHSLRLCKQDPGQPICHLYPPPKKAHDLALDLTDTISVVTLPLLTDVFIFYFPPLQKSTTSFSSLCAFPLLTNLCEKIKYVIRNKLPFEDFDGDKFSTFPTLRGYHWRGRDCDDKNTTVYPGRRPDNWDVKSDSNCNGIWGVDPKDGIPYEEKFCKGSDSHGVVLLGDSAGAHFHIPPEWMTVTQMSAKSFANLPMAFTDELDWPQFSEVTGFLNSTIGGWTDSLYLRLRRRNRCNHRDLQNISQNGGSSRNLLNLMKSLARNQLLDNPAIVIYATIGNDVCNGNHDTLAYMTTPKEMFSNVMQALHYLDSRLPNGSHVILTGLVDGRFLWDNLHDRYHPLGQLNRDITYSQLYSFLNCLQVSPCNGWLTPNETLRNLTSERALQLSNVLKEIARSEKFTNFDVFYMDFPLKQTAEEWRRMGGEPWQLIEPVDGFHPSQIAAALGTSITWQKALHEWPQVLGKENPFNDQIEAIFKDQGGH
;
A
#
# COMPACT_ATOMS: atom_id res chain seq x y z
N GLY A 1 16.90 2.11 6.23
CA GLY A 1 17.06 3.53 6.63
C GLY A 1 18.44 4.04 6.31
N CYS A 2 19.38 3.97 7.26
CA CYS A 2 20.75 4.49 7.09
C CYS A 2 21.45 3.98 5.82
N VAL A 3 21.50 2.65 5.61
CA VAL A 3 22.22 2.04 4.47
C VAL A 3 21.71 2.56 3.13
N LEU A 4 20.39 2.70 2.97
CA LEU A 4 19.76 3.27 1.76
C LEU A 4 20.29 4.68 1.49
N VAL A 5 20.26 5.56 2.49
CA VAL A 5 20.63 6.96 2.33
C VAL A 5 22.12 7.12 2.03
N VAL A 6 22.98 6.41 2.76
CA VAL A 6 24.43 6.41 2.52
C VAL A 6 24.73 5.90 1.10
N SER A 7 24.09 4.81 0.67
CA SER A 7 24.24 4.27 -0.69
C SER A 7 23.87 5.28 -1.77
N VAL A 8 22.75 5.99 -1.62
CA VAL A 8 22.31 7.02 -2.57
C VAL A 8 23.32 8.17 -2.65
N ILE A 9 23.87 8.61 -1.50
CA ILE A 9 24.87 9.68 -1.45
C ILE A 9 26.17 9.27 -2.14
N GLU A 10 26.68 8.06 -1.86
CA GLU A 10 27.88 7.52 -2.50
C GLU A 10 27.71 7.40 -4.01
N GLN A 11 26.58 6.87 -4.45
CA GLN A 11 26.27 6.76 -5.88
C GLN A 11 26.07 8.11 -6.56
N LEU A 12 25.49 9.10 -5.88
CA LEU A 12 25.39 10.47 -6.40
C LEU A 12 26.78 11.12 -6.56
N ALA A 13 27.67 10.92 -5.59
CA ALA A 13 29.05 11.39 -5.65
C ALA A 13 29.79 10.75 -6.83
N GLN A 14 29.65 9.42 -7.00
CA GLN A 14 30.20 8.68 -8.12
C GLN A 14 29.66 9.16 -9.47
N TRP A 15 28.33 9.27 -9.59
CA TRP A 15 27.65 9.64 -10.84
C TRP A 15 28.02 11.06 -11.32
N HIS A 16 28.12 12.01 -10.39
CA HIS A 16 28.47 13.40 -10.70
C HIS A 16 29.98 13.69 -10.64
N ASN A 17 30.82 12.68 -10.36
CA ASN A 17 32.25 12.85 -10.13
C ASN A 17 32.54 14.00 -9.15
N SER A 18 31.83 14.00 -8.02
CA SER A 18 31.87 15.06 -7.01
C SER A 18 32.27 14.53 -5.64
N THR A 19 32.60 15.43 -4.71
CA THR A 19 32.82 15.05 -3.31
C THR A 19 31.51 14.57 -2.66
N VAL A 20 31.63 13.78 -1.58
CA VAL A 20 30.47 13.33 -0.78
C VAL A 20 29.68 14.53 -0.26
N LYS A 21 30.36 15.59 0.20
CA LYS A 21 29.72 16.85 0.61
C LYS A 21 28.86 17.46 -0.49
N ALA A 22 29.39 17.55 -1.71
CA ALA A 22 28.63 18.10 -2.84
C ALA A 22 27.43 17.20 -3.22
N ALA A 23 27.56 15.88 -3.05
CA ALA A 23 26.47 14.94 -3.27
C ALA A 23 25.36 15.07 -2.21
N VAL A 24 25.72 15.26 -0.93
CA VAL A 24 24.76 15.58 0.14
C VAL A 24 24.03 16.88 -0.18
N GLU A 25 24.74 17.97 -0.46
CA GLU A 25 24.14 19.26 -0.83
C GLU A 25 23.18 19.12 -2.02
N ARG A 26 23.57 18.34 -3.04
CA ARG A 26 22.73 18.05 -4.21
C ARG A 26 21.45 17.30 -3.84
N LEU A 27 21.55 16.19 -3.11
CA LEU A 27 20.38 15.42 -2.66
C LEU A 27 19.41 16.30 -1.87
N CYS A 28 19.95 17.18 -1.03
CA CYS A 28 19.17 18.08 -0.20
C CYS A 28 18.43 19.15 -0.99
N ASN A 29 19.04 19.63 -2.08
CA ASN A 29 18.38 20.54 -3.01
C ASN A 29 17.25 19.85 -3.80
N TYR A 30 17.22 18.52 -3.88
CA TYR A 30 16.14 17.77 -4.52
C TYR A 30 14.94 17.53 -3.58
N ILE A 31 15.16 17.50 -2.26
CA ILE A 31 14.11 17.24 -1.28
C ILE A 31 13.21 18.49 -1.12
N PRO A 32 11.86 18.36 -1.13
CA PRO A 32 10.96 19.50 -1.02
C PRO A 32 11.00 20.19 0.36
N GLY A 33 11.22 21.51 0.36
CA GLY A 33 10.90 22.44 1.46
C GLY A 33 11.12 21.91 2.88
N LYS A 34 10.03 21.71 3.64
CA LYS A 34 10.03 21.32 5.06
C LYS A 34 10.76 19.99 5.35
N TYR A 35 10.96 19.15 4.35
CA TYR A 35 11.66 17.86 4.49
C TYR A 35 13.18 17.99 4.33
N GLN A 36 13.69 19.14 3.86
CA GLN A 36 15.13 19.42 3.79
C GLN A 36 15.80 19.39 5.17
N ILE A 37 15.04 19.47 6.26
CA ILE A 37 15.60 19.30 7.60
C ILE A 37 16.24 17.92 7.82
N MET A 38 15.75 16.89 7.12
CA MET A 38 16.35 15.55 7.16
C MET A 38 17.80 15.54 6.68
N CYS A 39 18.22 16.56 5.92
CA CYS A 39 19.58 16.72 5.43
C CYS A 39 20.60 17.18 6.46
N HIS A 40 20.17 17.79 7.56
CA HIS A 40 21.11 18.22 8.60
C HIS A 40 21.80 17.00 9.24
N MET A 41 21.16 15.82 9.18
CA MET A 41 21.71 14.56 9.67
C MET A 41 22.72 13.88 8.71
N LEU A 42 22.88 14.38 7.48
CA LEU A 42 23.69 13.73 6.43
C LEU A 42 25.14 14.23 6.36
N HIS A 43 25.49 15.27 7.11
CA HIS A 43 26.80 15.92 7.06
C HIS A 43 27.95 15.09 7.68
N CYS A 44 27.67 13.91 8.22
CA CYS A 44 28.64 13.06 8.93
C CYS A 44 29.23 11.92 8.08
N ILE A 45 28.94 11.85 6.78
CA ILE A 45 29.39 10.77 5.89
C ILE A 45 30.61 11.27 5.11
N ASP A 46 31.80 10.80 5.45
CA ASP A 46 33.05 11.11 4.72
C ASP A 46 34.04 9.94 4.80
N ARG A 47 33.68 8.77 4.23
CA ARG A 47 34.56 7.59 4.18
C ARG A 47 34.35 6.75 2.93
N GLU A 48 35.44 6.21 2.39
CA GLU A 48 35.47 5.17 1.35
C GLU A 48 35.16 3.79 1.94
N MET A 49 33.94 3.58 2.47
CA MET A 49 33.51 2.31 3.05
C MET A 49 32.12 1.95 2.55
N ASN A 50 31.80 0.65 2.45
CA ASN A 50 30.45 0.23 2.12
C ASN A 50 29.43 0.82 3.11
N ALA A 51 28.27 1.23 2.60
CA ALA A 51 27.22 1.89 3.39
C ALA A 51 26.75 1.10 4.62
N ASP A 52 26.74 -0.23 4.57
CA ASP A 52 26.41 -1.09 5.72
C ASP A 52 27.45 -0.95 6.85
N VAL A 53 28.74 -0.96 6.53
CA VAL A 53 29.83 -0.77 7.50
C VAL A 53 29.79 0.63 8.13
N VAL A 54 29.48 1.66 7.33
CA VAL A 54 29.28 3.03 7.84
C VAL A 54 28.14 3.06 8.87
N CYS A 55 27.01 2.44 8.55
CA CYS A 55 25.84 2.46 9.43
C CYS A 55 26.01 1.64 10.72
N HIS A 56 26.78 0.55 10.70
CA HIS A 56 27.21 -0.15 11.91
C HIS A 56 28.16 0.71 12.76
N SER A 57 29.13 1.39 12.13
CA SER A 57 30.07 2.28 12.80
C SER A 57 29.38 3.47 13.50
N LEU A 58 28.31 3.99 12.88
CA LEU A 58 27.46 5.05 13.44
C LEU A 58 26.45 4.55 14.50
N ARG A 59 26.44 3.23 14.80
CA ARG A 59 25.48 2.58 15.71
C ARG A 59 24.01 2.78 15.33
N LEU A 60 23.74 3.05 14.05
CA LEU A 60 22.40 3.15 13.46
C LEU A 60 21.88 1.77 13.05
N CYS A 61 22.78 0.87 12.68
CA CYS A 61 22.53 -0.56 12.65
C CYS A 61 22.98 -1.14 14.00
N LYS A 62 22.04 -1.72 14.75
CA LYS A 62 22.33 -2.37 16.04
C LYS A 62 22.54 -3.85 15.82
N GLN A 63 23.46 -4.42 16.58
CA GLN A 63 23.70 -5.85 16.68
C GLN A 63 23.33 -6.29 18.10
N ASP A 64 22.26 -7.07 18.24
CA ASP A 64 21.94 -7.68 19.53
C ASP A 64 22.93 -8.83 19.84
N PRO A 65 23.24 -9.10 21.12
CA PRO A 65 24.11 -10.20 21.49
C PRO A 65 23.67 -11.53 20.85
N GLY A 66 24.58 -12.16 20.10
CA GLY A 66 24.32 -13.43 19.39
C GLY A 66 23.77 -13.29 17.97
N GLN A 67 23.47 -12.08 17.47
CA GLN A 67 23.12 -11.87 16.07
C GLN A 67 24.37 -11.62 15.20
N PRO A 68 24.43 -12.12 13.96
CA PRO A 68 25.51 -11.79 13.03
C PRO A 68 25.43 -10.32 12.59
N ILE A 69 26.55 -9.77 12.11
CA ILE A 69 26.56 -8.47 11.44
C ILE A 69 25.88 -8.63 10.07
N CYS A 70 24.85 -7.83 9.82
CA CYS A 70 24.12 -7.85 8.56
C CYS A 70 24.85 -7.00 7.52
N HIS A 71 25.17 -7.62 6.37
CA HIS A 71 25.83 -6.99 5.24
C HIS A 71 24.90 -6.96 4.02
N LEU A 72 24.85 -5.81 3.35
CA LEU A 72 24.19 -5.65 2.05
C LEU A 72 25.21 -5.81 0.92
N TYR A 73 26.40 -5.26 1.11
CA TYR A 73 27.47 -5.31 0.13
C TYR A 73 28.44 -6.45 0.46
N PRO A 74 29.08 -7.07 -0.54
CA PRO A 74 30.16 -8.02 -0.29
C PRO A 74 31.25 -7.35 0.54
N PRO A 75 31.72 -7.97 1.65
CA PRO A 75 32.84 -7.42 2.40
C PRO A 75 34.08 -7.37 1.49
N PRO A 76 34.90 -6.30 1.55
CA PRO A 76 36.13 -6.24 0.76
C PRO A 76 36.99 -7.47 1.04
N LYS A 77 37.63 -8.06 0.01
CA LYS A 77 38.49 -9.26 0.16
C LYS A 77 39.64 -9.12 1.17
N LYS A 78 39.98 -7.89 1.58
CA LYS A 78 41.00 -7.57 2.62
C LYS A 78 40.41 -7.12 3.96
N ALA A 79 39.08 -7.06 4.11
CA ALA A 79 38.42 -6.49 5.29
C ALA A 79 38.08 -7.51 6.37
N HIS A 80 38.28 -8.82 6.13
CA HIS A 80 38.11 -9.82 7.19
C HIS A 80 39.07 -9.56 8.37
N ASP A 81 40.26 -9.00 8.11
CA ASP A 81 41.23 -8.64 9.15
C ASP A 81 41.07 -7.21 9.68
N LEU A 82 40.40 -6.30 8.95
CA LEU A 82 40.26 -4.89 9.35
C LEU A 82 38.92 -4.59 10.06
N ALA A 83 37.86 -5.34 9.76
CA ALA A 83 36.54 -5.11 10.36
C ALA A 83 36.46 -5.54 11.83
N LEU A 84 37.30 -6.50 12.26
CA LEU A 84 37.42 -6.92 13.66
C LEU A 84 38.39 -6.03 14.46
N ASP A 85 39.37 -5.39 13.82
CA ASP A 85 40.33 -4.51 14.48
C ASP A 85 39.77 -3.08 14.71
N LEU A 86 38.76 -2.66 13.92
CA LEU A 86 38.05 -1.39 14.15
C LEU A 86 37.12 -1.41 15.37
N THR A 87 36.66 -2.59 15.81
CA THR A 87 35.85 -2.71 17.04
C THR A 87 36.67 -2.49 18.31
N ASP A 88 37.97 -2.82 18.31
CA ASP A 88 38.87 -2.54 19.45
C ASP A 88 39.58 -1.18 19.32
N THR A 89 39.88 -0.71 18.10
CA THR A 89 40.66 0.54 17.92
C THR A 89 39.79 1.82 17.97
N ILE A 90 38.47 1.74 17.76
CA ILE A 90 37.54 2.89 17.94
C ILE A 90 36.97 2.94 19.38
N SER A 91 37.73 2.47 20.36
CA SER A 91 37.52 2.85 21.77
C SER A 91 38.45 3.99 22.23
N VAL A 92 39.35 4.52 21.38
CA VAL A 92 40.43 5.41 21.87
C VAL A 92 40.62 6.74 21.09
N VAL A 93 39.86 7.04 20.03
CA VAL A 93 39.84 8.42 19.51
C VAL A 93 38.77 9.20 20.26
N THR A 94 39.22 9.89 21.30
CA THR A 94 38.50 10.95 22.01
C THR A 94 37.89 11.96 21.02
N LEU A 95 36.58 11.84 20.78
CA LEU A 95 35.74 12.97 20.36
C LEU A 95 34.73 13.29 21.46
N PRO A 96 35.14 14.03 22.52
CA PRO A 96 34.21 14.52 23.53
C PRO A 96 33.20 15.53 22.95
N LEU A 97 33.46 16.09 21.77
CA LEU A 97 32.59 17.10 21.14
C LEU A 97 31.43 16.52 20.31
N LEU A 98 31.49 15.25 19.90
CA LEU A 98 30.36 14.64 19.16
C LEU A 98 29.39 13.94 20.09
N THR A 99 29.82 13.37 21.21
CA THR A 99 28.90 12.75 22.18
C THR A 99 27.93 13.77 22.76
N ASP A 100 28.38 14.99 23.07
CA ASP A 100 27.50 15.99 23.69
C ASP A 100 26.50 16.61 22.70
N VAL A 101 26.83 16.70 21.41
CA VAL A 101 25.87 17.13 20.37
C VAL A 101 24.93 15.97 19.99
N PHE A 102 25.43 14.73 19.84
CA PHE A 102 24.58 13.57 19.52
C PHE A 102 23.61 13.20 20.65
N ILE A 103 24.05 13.28 21.92
CA ILE A 103 23.22 12.99 23.10
C ILE A 103 22.12 14.05 23.28
N PHE A 104 22.37 15.30 22.88
CA PHE A 104 21.37 16.37 22.96
C PHE A 104 20.24 16.23 21.93
N TYR A 105 20.50 15.58 20.78
CA TYR A 105 19.50 15.34 19.74
C TYR A 105 18.88 13.93 19.76
N PHE A 106 19.49 12.94 20.43
CA PHE A 106 18.97 11.58 20.55
C PHE A 106 19.15 11.02 21.98
N PRO A 107 18.15 11.16 22.87
CA PRO A 107 18.19 10.51 24.18
C PRO A 107 18.07 8.97 24.03
N PRO A 108 18.59 8.20 25.00
CA PRO A 108 18.62 6.75 24.92
C PRO A 108 17.19 6.17 24.85
N LEU A 109 16.89 5.56 23.71
CA LEU A 109 15.62 4.91 23.39
C LEU A 109 15.35 3.73 24.35
N GLN A 110 14.43 3.94 25.27
CA GLN A 110 13.79 2.86 26.00
C GLN A 110 12.89 2.06 25.05
N LYS A 111 12.94 0.73 25.17
CA LYS A 111 12.23 -0.28 24.36
C LYS A 111 10.81 0.16 23.96
N SER A 112 10.64 0.63 22.73
CA SER A 112 9.34 0.68 22.08
C SER A 112 9.51 0.59 20.57
N THR A 113 8.81 -0.38 20.00
CA THR A 113 8.70 -0.69 18.58
C THR A 113 8.12 0.50 17.82
N THR A 114 8.95 1.19 17.02
CA THR A 114 8.63 1.78 15.70
C THR A 114 9.81 2.67 15.26
N SER A 115 10.40 2.34 14.10
CA SER A 115 11.54 3.03 13.46
C SER A 115 11.27 4.53 13.13
N PHE A 116 10.01 4.97 13.21
CA PHE A 116 9.58 6.37 13.00
C PHE A 116 9.89 7.33 14.16
N SER A 117 10.32 6.84 15.33
CA SER A 117 10.42 7.67 16.54
C SER A 117 11.51 8.76 16.49
N SER A 118 12.54 8.61 15.66
CA SER A 118 13.68 9.53 15.59
C SER A 118 13.40 10.80 14.78
N LEU A 119 12.59 10.72 13.72
CA LEU A 119 12.24 11.87 12.87
C LEU A 119 11.18 12.77 13.52
N CYS A 120 10.29 12.19 14.33
CA CYS A 120 9.23 12.92 15.02
C CYS A 120 9.71 13.72 16.25
N ALA A 121 10.99 13.59 16.62
CA ALA A 121 11.64 14.41 17.65
C ALA A 121 11.98 15.83 17.15
N PHE A 122 11.97 16.08 15.83
CA PHE A 122 12.21 17.40 15.26
C PHE A 122 10.96 18.29 15.32
N PRO A 123 11.01 19.49 15.93
CA PRO A 123 9.84 20.37 16.13
C PRO A 123 9.07 20.73 14.85
N LEU A 124 9.76 20.82 13.71
CA LEU A 124 9.17 21.14 12.41
C LEU A 124 8.42 19.96 11.77
N LEU A 125 8.68 18.72 12.21
CA LEU A 125 8.01 17.50 11.76
C LEU A 125 6.96 16.99 12.76
N THR A 126 6.90 17.55 13.97
CA THR A 126 6.00 17.10 15.04
C THR A 126 4.53 17.11 14.61
N ASN A 127 4.06 18.19 13.99
CA ASN A 127 2.67 18.30 13.51
C ASN A 127 2.34 17.24 12.44
N LEU A 128 3.22 17.05 11.45
CA LEU A 128 3.04 16.01 10.43
C LEU A 128 3.04 14.60 11.04
N CYS A 129 3.96 14.35 11.98
CA CYS A 129 4.01 13.09 12.71
C CYS A 129 2.78 12.84 13.56
N GLU A 130 2.21 13.87 14.19
CA GLU A 130 0.95 13.75 14.95
C GLU A 130 -0.21 13.39 14.02
N LYS A 131 -0.31 14.03 12.85
CA LYS A 131 -1.31 13.67 11.83
C LYS A 131 -1.15 12.23 11.35
N ILE A 132 0.07 11.81 11.01
CA ILE A 132 0.36 10.43 10.59
C ILE A 132 0.05 9.44 11.71
N LYS A 133 0.44 9.73 12.96
CA LYS A 133 0.12 8.88 14.12
C LYS A 133 -1.38 8.77 14.36
N TYR A 134 -2.13 9.87 14.20
CA TYR A 134 -3.58 9.88 14.29
C TYR A 134 -4.18 8.93 13.25
N VAL A 135 -3.76 9.07 11.99
CA VAL A 135 -4.25 8.27 10.88
C VAL A 135 -3.94 6.78 11.05
N ILE A 136 -2.69 6.44 11.38
CA ILE A 136 -2.26 5.05 11.63
C ILE A 136 -3.06 4.43 12.78
N ARG A 137 -3.41 5.22 13.80
CA ARG A 137 -4.15 4.74 14.97
C ARG A 137 -5.65 4.59 14.69
N ASN A 138 -6.28 5.59 14.08
CA ASN A 138 -7.73 5.69 13.96
C ASN A 138 -8.26 5.09 12.65
N LYS A 139 -7.44 4.99 11.60
CA LYS A 139 -7.82 4.49 10.25
C LYS A 139 -8.93 5.31 9.57
N LEU A 140 -9.08 6.56 9.98
CA LEU A 140 -10.11 7.50 9.52
C LEU A 140 -9.44 8.77 8.99
N PRO A 141 -10.12 9.53 8.12
CA PRO A 141 -9.59 10.80 7.63
C PRO A 141 -9.19 11.71 8.79
N PHE A 142 -8.07 12.41 8.65
CA PHE A 142 -7.70 13.45 9.60
C PHE A 142 -8.56 14.71 9.44
N GLU A 143 -8.97 15.03 8.20
CA GLU A 143 -9.84 16.16 7.87
C GLU A 143 -11.23 15.60 7.49
N ASP A 144 -12.14 15.64 8.45
CA ASP A 144 -13.52 15.15 8.39
C ASP A 144 -14.31 15.94 9.44
N PHE A 145 -15.01 17.00 8.99
CA PHE A 145 -15.60 18.00 9.88
C PHE A 145 -16.96 17.58 10.43
N ASP A 146 -17.67 16.70 9.72
CA ASP A 146 -18.97 16.21 10.16
C ASP A 146 -18.90 14.81 10.79
N GLY A 147 -17.84 14.04 10.52
CA GLY A 147 -17.58 12.74 11.14
C GLY A 147 -18.17 11.55 10.36
N ASP A 148 -18.52 11.73 9.09
CA ASP A 148 -19.09 10.67 8.24
C ASP A 148 -18.05 9.71 7.63
N LYS A 149 -16.76 9.97 7.88
CA LYS A 149 -15.57 9.21 7.45
C LYS A 149 -15.16 9.42 5.99
N PHE A 150 -15.74 10.37 5.29
CA PHE A 150 -15.28 10.86 4.00
C PHE A 150 -14.53 12.19 4.19
N SER A 151 -13.94 12.72 3.12
CA SER A 151 -13.11 13.92 3.24
C SER A 151 -13.05 14.69 1.94
N THR A 152 -12.89 16.01 2.08
CA THR A 152 -12.57 16.91 0.96
C THR A 152 -11.07 16.97 0.63
N PHE A 153 -10.21 16.42 1.50
CA PHE A 153 -8.75 16.40 1.38
C PHE A 153 -8.24 15.05 0.82
N PRO A 154 -7.17 15.01 -0.02
CA PRO A 154 -6.75 13.76 -0.68
C PRO A 154 -6.16 12.72 0.27
N THR A 155 -5.11 13.11 0.98
CA THR A 155 -4.23 12.20 1.72
C THR A 155 -4.72 11.99 3.15
N LEU A 156 -3.92 11.37 4.03
CA LEU A 156 -4.26 11.21 5.45
C LEU A 156 -5.62 10.51 5.65
N ARG A 157 -5.85 9.44 4.88
CA ARG A 157 -7.11 8.68 4.80
C ARG A 157 -8.31 9.42 4.19
N GLY A 158 -8.08 10.52 3.49
CA GLY A 158 -9.10 11.27 2.76
C GLY A 158 -9.49 10.66 1.41
N TYR A 159 -9.78 11.48 0.40
CA TYR A 159 -10.41 11.02 -0.85
C TYR A 159 -9.51 10.18 -1.78
N HIS A 160 -8.21 10.05 -1.53
CA HIS A 160 -7.42 9.00 -2.18
C HIS A 160 -7.91 7.59 -1.77
N TRP A 161 -8.48 7.48 -0.57
CA TRP A 161 -8.90 6.23 0.04
C TRP A 161 -10.39 5.96 -0.13
N ARG A 162 -11.22 6.99 -0.29
CA ARG A 162 -12.68 6.90 -0.39
C ARG A 162 -13.21 7.91 -1.40
N GLY A 163 -14.48 7.82 -1.76
CA GLY A 163 -15.13 8.90 -2.50
C GLY A 163 -14.95 10.26 -1.82
N ARG A 164 -14.73 11.31 -2.61
CA ARG A 164 -14.65 12.65 -2.05
C ARG A 164 -16.02 13.12 -1.57
N ASP A 165 -16.03 13.66 -0.37
CA ASP A 165 -17.19 14.28 0.21
C ASP A 165 -17.57 15.56 -0.55
N CYS A 166 -18.86 15.70 -0.85
CA CYS A 166 -19.43 16.85 -1.55
C CYS A 166 -19.98 17.92 -0.58
N ASP A 167 -20.18 17.61 0.70
CA ASP A 167 -20.59 18.55 1.75
C ASP A 167 -20.10 18.13 3.15
N ASP A 168 -18.84 18.45 3.45
CA ASP A 168 -18.08 18.18 4.70
C ASP A 168 -18.56 19.03 5.90
N LYS A 169 -19.87 19.20 6.01
CA LYS A 169 -20.60 19.86 7.10
C LYS A 169 -21.89 19.13 7.42
N ASN A 170 -22.23 18.07 6.68
CA ASN A 170 -23.50 17.39 6.74
C ASN A 170 -23.32 15.87 6.66
N THR A 171 -23.34 15.23 7.83
CA THR A 171 -23.14 13.78 8.00
C THR A 171 -24.10 12.86 7.24
N THR A 172 -25.13 13.43 6.61
CA THR A 172 -26.08 12.69 5.78
C THR A 172 -25.85 12.91 4.29
N VAL A 173 -24.74 13.50 3.88
CA VAL A 173 -24.36 13.75 2.48
C VAL A 173 -23.01 13.10 2.23
N TYR A 174 -22.99 11.93 1.59
CA TYR A 174 -21.74 11.20 1.37
C TYR A 174 -21.84 10.14 0.25
N PRO A 175 -20.71 9.76 -0.36
CA PRO A 175 -20.66 8.72 -1.40
C PRO A 175 -21.38 7.42 -1.03
N GLY A 176 -22.33 7.02 -1.88
CA GLY A 176 -23.00 5.72 -1.82
C GLY A 176 -24.25 5.65 -0.93
N ARG A 177 -24.66 6.78 -0.37
CA ARG A 177 -25.98 6.93 0.27
C ARG A 177 -27.11 6.74 -0.76
N ARG A 178 -28.28 6.26 -0.32
CA ARG A 178 -29.51 6.36 -1.12
C ARG A 178 -29.94 7.84 -1.20
N PRO A 179 -30.35 8.34 -2.38
CA PRO A 179 -30.61 9.75 -2.56
C PRO A 179 -31.79 10.25 -1.71
N ASP A 180 -31.59 11.36 -1.00
CA ASP A 180 -32.62 12.01 -0.19
C ASP A 180 -33.65 12.68 -1.09
N ASN A 181 -34.86 12.13 -1.09
CA ASN A 181 -35.97 12.60 -1.93
C ASN A 181 -35.56 12.78 -3.41
N TRP A 182 -34.79 11.81 -3.94
CA TRP A 182 -34.24 11.81 -5.30
C TRP A 182 -33.41 13.06 -5.65
N ASP A 183 -32.72 13.63 -4.67
CA ASP A 183 -31.75 14.71 -4.83
C ASP A 183 -32.31 15.94 -5.57
N VAL A 184 -33.60 16.23 -5.36
CA VAL A 184 -34.31 17.35 -5.99
C VAL A 184 -33.63 18.70 -5.73
N LYS A 185 -33.03 18.88 -4.55
CA LYS A 185 -32.46 20.17 -4.10
C LYS A 185 -30.94 20.18 -4.02
N SER A 186 -30.34 19.04 -3.71
CA SER A 186 -28.91 18.87 -3.47
C SER A 186 -28.52 17.43 -3.74
N ASP A 187 -27.31 17.23 -4.21
CA ASP A 187 -26.67 15.92 -4.33
C ASP A 187 -26.35 15.39 -2.92
N SER A 188 -27.05 14.35 -2.48
CA SER A 188 -26.92 13.78 -1.14
C SER A 188 -26.05 12.52 -1.10
N ASN A 189 -25.67 12.00 -2.27
CA ASN A 189 -24.85 10.80 -2.40
C ASN A 189 -23.53 11.03 -3.15
N CYS A 190 -23.23 12.29 -3.45
CA CYS A 190 -22.01 12.78 -4.08
C CYS A 190 -21.70 12.16 -5.45
N ASN A 191 -22.72 11.66 -6.15
CA ASN A 191 -22.55 11.06 -7.47
C ASN A 191 -22.61 12.12 -8.60
N GLY A 192 -22.85 13.39 -8.29
CA GLY A 192 -22.91 14.51 -9.22
C GLY A 192 -24.24 14.65 -9.99
N ILE A 193 -25.24 13.82 -9.69
CA ILE A 193 -26.56 13.78 -10.34
C ILE A 193 -27.60 14.31 -9.35
N TRP A 194 -28.21 15.45 -9.66
CA TRP A 194 -29.20 16.07 -8.79
C TRP A 194 -30.07 17.05 -9.58
N GLY A 195 -31.12 17.57 -8.94
CA GLY A 195 -32.06 18.51 -9.54
C GLY A 195 -33.16 17.83 -10.36
N VAL A 196 -33.91 18.64 -11.11
CA VAL A 196 -35.13 18.23 -11.80
C VAL A 196 -35.02 18.52 -13.29
N ASP A 197 -35.42 17.57 -14.13
CA ASP A 197 -35.49 17.80 -15.56
C ASP A 197 -36.63 18.80 -15.89
N PRO A 198 -36.33 19.98 -16.45
CA PRO A 198 -37.35 20.97 -16.74
C PRO A 198 -38.34 20.53 -17.83
N LYS A 199 -38.04 19.46 -18.59
CA LYS A 199 -38.92 18.99 -19.68
C LYS A 199 -40.15 18.24 -19.17
N ASP A 200 -40.02 17.49 -18.09
CA ASP A 200 -41.08 16.62 -17.56
C ASP A 200 -41.27 16.71 -16.04
N GLY A 201 -40.43 17.47 -15.34
CA GLY A 201 -40.53 17.68 -13.89
C GLY A 201 -40.07 16.49 -13.05
N ILE A 202 -39.42 15.48 -13.65
CA ILE A 202 -38.93 14.30 -12.94
C ILE A 202 -37.50 14.57 -12.43
N PRO A 203 -37.17 14.23 -11.16
CA PRO A 203 -35.80 14.35 -10.64
C PRO A 203 -34.82 13.54 -11.49
N TYR A 204 -33.63 14.08 -11.77
CA TYR A 204 -32.65 13.39 -12.61
C TYR A 204 -32.18 12.07 -11.99
N GLU A 205 -31.96 12.06 -10.68
CA GLU A 205 -31.58 10.87 -9.92
C GLU A 205 -32.67 9.79 -10.00
N GLU A 206 -33.95 10.17 -9.91
CA GLU A 206 -35.06 9.23 -10.11
C GLU A 206 -35.05 8.68 -11.53
N LYS A 207 -34.90 9.56 -12.53
CA LYS A 207 -34.98 9.18 -13.94
C LYS A 207 -33.85 8.25 -14.36
N PHE A 208 -32.63 8.54 -13.91
CA PHE A 208 -31.43 7.88 -14.41
C PHE A 208 -30.91 6.76 -13.52
N CYS A 209 -31.20 6.79 -12.21
CA CYS A 209 -30.61 5.84 -11.26
C CYS A 209 -31.61 4.87 -10.63
N LYS A 210 -32.92 5.17 -10.63
CA LYS A 210 -33.95 4.24 -10.10
C LYS A 210 -33.94 2.91 -10.86
N GLY A 211 -33.72 1.82 -10.12
CA GLY A 211 -33.69 0.47 -10.69
C GLY A 211 -32.43 0.17 -11.52
N SER A 212 -31.43 1.05 -11.50
CA SER A 212 -30.14 0.83 -12.19
C SER A 212 -29.20 -0.14 -11.47
N ASP A 213 -29.57 -0.56 -10.24
CA ASP A 213 -28.77 -1.45 -9.39
C ASP A 213 -27.40 -0.83 -9.07
N SER A 214 -27.42 0.37 -8.46
CA SER A 214 -26.21 1.11 -8.05
C SER A 214 -25.59 0.50 -6.79
N HIS A 215 -24.30 0.18 -6.86
CA HIS A 215 -23.54 -0.51 -5.82
C HIS A 215 -22.17 0.16 -5.66
N GLY A 216 -21.74 0.28 -4.41
CA GLY A 216 -20.39 0.72 -4.10
C GLY A 216 -19.35 -0.38 -4.23
N VAL A 217 -18.07 -0.01 -4.24
CA VAL A 217 -16.97 -0.97 -4.12
C VAL A 217 -16.18 -0.72 -2.84
N VAL A 218 -15.96 -1.78 -2.08
CA VAL A 218 -15.18 -1.75 -0.84
C VAL A 218 -14.07 -2.77 -0.95
N LEU A 219 -12.83 -2.35 -0.67
CA LEU A 219 -11.70 -3.25 -0.51
C LEU A 219 -11.36 -3.38 0.97
N LEU A 220 -11.34 -4.62 1.49
CA LEU A 220 -10.75 -4.97 2.77
C LEU A 220 -9.40 -5.64 2.50
N GLY A 221 -8.32 -4.86 2.53
CA GLY A 221 -7.03 -5.30 2.00
C GLY A 221 -5.83 -5.07 2.89
N ASP A 222 -4.68 -5.44 2.35
CA ASP A 222 -3.36 -5.20 2.92
C ASP A 222 -2.58 -4.15 2.10
N SER A 223 -1.25 -4.15 2.21
CA SER A 223 -0.37 -3.26 1.44
C SER A 223 -0.51 -3.43 -0.07
N ALA A 224 -0.77 -4.63 -0.59
CA ALA A 224 -0.98 -4.83 -2.01
C ALA A 224 -2.30 -4.19 -2.47
N GLY A 225 -3.35 -4.33 -1.66
CA GLY A 225 -4.65 -3.71 -1.92
C GLY A 225 -4.64 -2.18 -1.84
N ALA A 226 -3.85 -1.62 -0.93
CA ALA A 226 -3.61 -0.17 -0.85
C ALA A 226 -2.67 0.34 -1.96
N HIS A 227 -2.06 -0.58 -2.71
CA HIS A 227 -1.00 -0.31 -3.69
C HIS A 227 0.20 0.40 -3.07
N PHE A 228 0.86 -0.27 -2.12
CA PHE A 228 2.15 0.17 -1.57
C PHE A 228 3.18 0.30 -2.68
N HIS A 229 3.80 1.47 -2.78
CA HIS A 229 4.81 1.76 -3.78
C HIS A 229 5.84 2.77 -3.25
N ILE A 230 7.12 2.41 -3.41
CA ILE A 230 8.24 3.33 -3.22
C ILE A 230 8.81 3.62 -4.61
N PRO A 231 8.78 4.89 -5.07
CA PRO A 231 9.33 5.27 -6.36
C PRO A 231 10.81 4.89 -6.49
N PRO A 232 11.22 4.07 -7.48
CA PRO A 232 12.63 3.76 -7.72
C PRO A 232 13.44 5.03 -8.03
N GLU A 233 12.81 6.07 -8.55
CA GLU A 233 13.41 7.38 -8.82
C GLU A 233 13.98 8.06 -7.57
N TRP A 234 13.55 7.66 -6.37
CA TRP A 234 14.11 8.15 -5.09
C TRP A 234 15.50 7.56 -4.78
N MET A 235 15.93 6.52 -5.49
CA MET A 235 17.22 5.86 -5.26
C MET A 235 18.03 5.55 -6.53
N THR A 236 17.45 5.69 -7.72
CA THR A 236 18.17 5.56 -9.00
C THR A 236 18.85 6.88 -9.38
N VAL A 237 20.10 7.05 -8.95
CA VAL A 237 20.86 8.32 -9.07
C VAL A 237 21.03 8.83 -10.50
N THR A 238 21.01 7.94 -11.49
CA THR A 238 21.18 8.29 -12.91
C THR A 238 20.02 9.12 -13.47
N GLN A 239 18.86 9.08 -12.80
CA GLN A 239 17.64 9.80 -13.19
C GLN A 239 17.15 10.77 -12.09
N MET A 240 17.90 10.88 -10.99
CA MET A 240 17.49 11.60 -9.80
C MET A 240 17.53 13.12 -10.00
N SER A 241 16.44 13.78 -9.63
CA SER A 241 16.28 15.24 -9.68
C SER A 241 15.27 15.73 -8.64
N ALA A 242 15.06 17.05 -8.54
CA ALA A 242 13.99 17.61 -7.71
C ALA A 242 12.60 17.07 -8.11
N LYS A 243 12.37 16.75 -9.40
CA LYS A 243 11.11 16.15 -9.87
C LYS A 243 10.88 14.76 -9.27
N SER A 244 11.94 13.99 -9.02
CA SER A 244 11.85 12.65 -8.44
C SER A 244 11.19 12.64 -7.07
N PHE A 245 11.35 13.71 -6.28
CA PHE A 245 10.82 13.81 -4.91
C PHE A 245 9.55 14.68 -4.80
N ALA A 246 8.97 15.12 -5.92
CA ALA A 246 7.77 15.96 -5.90
C ALA A 246 6.56 15.27 -5.25
N ASN A 247 6.51 13.93 -5.35
CA ASN A 247 5.48 13.09 -4.76
C ASN A 247 5.77 12.66 -3.31
N LEU A 248 6.96 12.98 -2.77
CA LEU A 248 7.39 12.56 -1.43
C LEU A 248 6.38 12.97 -0.34
N PRO A 249 5.89 14.23 -0.27
CA PRO A 249 4.98 14.62 0.80
C PRO A 249 3.68 13.80 0.78
N MET A 250 3.10 13.63 -0.41
CA MET A 250 1.86 12.89 -0.62
C MET A 250 2.02 11.42 -0.23
N ALA A 251 3.07 10.76 -0.75
CA ALA A 251 3.36 9.36 -0.45
C ALA A 251 3.53 9.13 1.06
N PHE A 252 4.23 10.02 1.78
CA PHE A 252 4.36 9.90 3.24
C PHE A 252 3.03 10.08 3.98
N THR A 253 2.18 11.00 3.55
CA THR A 253 0.86 11.22 4.16
C THR A 253 -0.17 10.16 3.80
N ASP A 254 0.10 9.34 2.79
CA ASP A 254 -0.66 8.14 2.42
C ASP A 254 0.05 6.85 2.83
N GLU A 255 0.97 6.90 3.81
CA GLU A 255 1.60 5.69 4.36
C GLU A 255 2.42 4.87 3.34
N LEU A 256 2.87 5.53 2.26
CA LEU A 256 3.50 4.98 1.03
C LEU A 256 2.55 4.13 0.17
N ASP A 257 1.26 4.24 0.43
CA ASP A 257 0.20 3.61 -0.35
C ASP A 257 -0.31 4.57 -1.42
N TRP A 258 -0.84 4.01 -2.51
CA TRP A 258 -1.34 4.74 -3.66
C TRP A 258 -2.73 4.24 -4.06
N PRO A 259 -3.71 4.25 -3.14
CA PRO A 259 -5.04 3.68 -3.35
C PRO A 259 -5.77 4.30 -4.55
N GLN A 260 -5.47 5.56 -4.87
CA GLN A 260 -5.97 6.28 -6.05
C GLN A 260 -5.53 5.68 -7.39
N PHE A 261 -4.56 4.76 -7.42
CA PHE A 261 -4.15 3.99 -8.60
C PHE A 261 -4.44 2.49 -8.50
N SER A 262 -4.88 2.00 -7.33
CA SER A 262 -5.02 0.57 -6.99
C SER A 262 -5.98 -0.23 -7.87
N GLU A 263 -5.78 -1.56 -7.89
CA GLU A 263 -6.58 -2.56 -8.63
C GLU A 263 -8.09 -2.46 -8.38
N VAL A 264 -8.50 -2.16 -7.15
CA VAL A 264 -9.92 -2.18 -6.77
C VAL A 264 -10.52 -0.79 -6.79
N THR A 265 -9.80 0.21 -6.28
CA THR A 265 -10.36 1.54 -5.95
C THR A 265 -9.72 2.69 -6.71
N GLY A 266 -8.73 2.43 -7.57
CA GLY A 266 -8.05 3.49 -8.31
C GLY A 266 -8.99 4.31 -9.19
N PHE A 267 -8.79 5.62 -9.26
CA PHE A 267 -9.65 6.54 -10.01
C PHE A 267 -8.87 7.62 -10.77
N LEU A 268 -7.58 7.77 -10.50
CA LEU A 268 -6.69 8.68 -11.22
C LEU A 268 -5.84 7.91 -12.23
N ASN A 269 -5.33 8.60 -13.25
CA ASN A 269 -4.33 8.02 -14.14
C ASN A 269 -2.99 7.84 -13.41
N SER A 270 -2.44 6.63 -13.43
CA SER A 270 -1.14 6.33 -12.82
C SER A 270 -0.04 7.30 -13.26
N THR A 271 0.70 7.80 -12.28
CA THR A 271 1.91 8.61 -12.48
C THR A 271 3.18 7.85 -12.09
N ILE A 272 3.07 6.57 -11.73
CA ILE A 272 4.15 5.74 -11.16
C ILE A 272 4.56 4.58 -12.11
N GLY A 273 4.18 4.70 -13.39
CA GLY A 273 4.35 3.65 -14.39
C GLY A 273 3.11 2.75 -14.51
N GLY A 274 3.01 2.01 -15.62
CA GLY A 274 1.80 1.28 -15.98
C GLY A 274 0.61 2.19 -16.28
N TRP A 275 -0.60 1.66 -16.13
CA TRP A 275 -1.85 2.41 -16.29
C TRP A 275 -2.83 2.05 -15.18
N THR A 276 -3.80 2.91 -14.93
CA THR A 276 -4.87 2.62 -13.98
C THR A 276 -6.07 2.05 -14.72
N ASP A 277 -6.42 0.83 -14.34
CA ASP A 277 -7.69 0.20 -14.65
C ASP A 277 -8.13 -0.47 -13.35
N SER A 278 -9.31 -0.12 -12.86
CA SER A 278 -9.75 -0.54 -11.53
C SER A 278 -11.17 -1.08 -11.55
N LEU A 279 -11.50 -1.90 -10.54
CA LEU A 279 -12.87 -2.40 -10.38
C LEU A 279 -13.86 -1.23 -10.24
N TYR A 280 -13.50 -0.20 -9.45
CA TYR A 280 -14.25 1.04 -9.31
C TYR A 280 -14.55 1.70 -10.67
N LEU A 281 -13.53 1.98 -11.49
CA LEU A 281 -13.73 2.68 -12.77
C LEU A 281 -14.53 1.83 -13.77
N ARG A 282 -14.44 0.49 -13.69
CA ARG A 282 -15.28 -0.40 -14.50
C ARG A 282 -16.74 -0.39 -14.02
N LEU A 283 -16.99 -0.39 -12.71
CA LEU A 283 -18.34 -0.24 -12.14
C LEU A 283 -18.96 1.12 -12.45
N ARG A 284 -18.20 2.22 -12.34
CA ARG A 284 -18.65 3.55 -12.75
C ARG A 284 -18.97 3.62 -14.24
N ARG A 285 -18.14 3.00 -15.10
CA ARG A 285 -18.42 2.93 -16.55
C ARG A 285 -19.70 2.15 -16.85
N ARG A 286 -19.94 1.05 -16.11
CA ARG A 286 -21.14 0.23 -16.25
C ARG A 286 -22.40 0.96 -15.78
N ASN A 287 -22.32 1.69 -14.67
CA ASN A 287 -23.40 2.53 -14.16
C ASN A 287 -22.82 3.81 -13.55
N ARG A 288 -23.05 4.95 -14.21
CA ARG A 288 -22.51 6.26 -13.78
C ARG A 288 -23.09 6.75 -12.45
N CYS A 289 -24.19 6.21 -11.98
CA CYS A 289 -24.73 6.48 -10.64
C CYS A 289 -23.79 6.01 -9.52
N ASN A 290 -22.82 5.12 -9.81
CA ASN A 290 -21.79 4.66 -8.86
C ASN A 290 -20.61 5.65 -8.73
N HIS A 291 -20.73 6.88 -9.26
CA HIS A 291 -19.66 7.86 -9.13
C HIS A 291 -19.33 8.13 -7.65
N ARG A 292 -18.04 8.28 -7.34
CA ARG A 292 -17.41 8.32 -6.01
C ARG A 292 -17.68 7.17 -5.02
N ASP A 293 -18.58 6.22 -5.28
CA ASP A 293 -18.89 5.14 -4.32
C ASP A 293 -17.79 4.04 -4.26
N LEU A 294 -16.64 4.42 -3.67
CA LEU A 294 -15.46 3.58 -3.46
C LEU A 294 -14.93 3.75 -2.03
N GLN A 295 -14.42 2.67 -1.43
CA GLN A 295 -13.71 2.70 -0.15
C GLN A 295 -12.57 1.67 -0.12
N ASN A 296 -11.34 2.14 0.02
CA ASN A 296 -10.16 1.34 0.26
C ASN A 296 -9.89 1.25 1.76
N ILE A 297 -10.41 0.18 2.39
CA ILE A 297 -10.25 -0.14 3.80
C ILE A 297 -9.07 -1.11 3.94
N SER A 298 -7.89 -0.67 3.50
CA SER A 298 -6.65 -1.45 3.53
C SER A 298 -5.60 -0.86 4.46
N GLN A 299 -4.67 -1.71 4.91
CA GLN A 299 -3.53 -1.23 5.67
C GLN A 299 -2.29 -2.08 5.43
N ASN A 300 -1.13 -1.44 5.35
CA ASN A 300 0.17 -2.10 5.49
C ASN A 300 0.21 -3.02 6.72
N GLY A 301 0.50 -4.31 6.50
CA GLY A 301 0.45 -5.36 7.53
C GLY A 301 -0.95 -5.92 7.84
N GLY A 302 -1.96 -5.59 7.03
CA GLY A 302 -3.31 -6.12 7.14
C GLY A 302 -3.35 -7.65 6.94
N SER A 303 -3.97 -8.38 7.86
CA SER A 303 -4.13 -9.84 7.80
C SER A 303 -5.46 -10.24 8.44
N SER A 304 -5.87 -11.51 8.28
CA SER A 304 -7.09 -12.00 8.91
C SER A 304 -7.14 -11.73 10.42
N ARG A 305 -5.97 -11.73 11.09
CA ARG A 305 -5.82 -11.53 12.55
C ARG A 305 -6.15 -10.11 13.01
N ASN A 306 -5.98 -9.10 12.17
CA ASN A 306 -6.12 -7.69 12.57
C ASN A 306 -7.17 -6.91 11.76
N LEU A 307 -7.68 -7.49 10.66
CA LEU A 307 -8.59 -6.83 9.73
C LEU A 307 -9.89 -6.37 10.38
N LEU A 308 -10.43 -7.13 11.34
CA LEU A 308 -11.69 -6.76 12.03
C LEU A 308 -11.63 -5.37 12.68
N ASN A 309 -10.46 -4.97 13.21
CA ASN A 309 -10.30 -3.63 13.77
C ASN A 309 -10.27 -2.56 12.68
N LEU A 310 -9.68 -2.85 11.52
CA LEU A 310 -9.68 -1.96 10.37
C LEU A 310 -11.10 -1.82 9.77
N MET A 311 -11.86 -2.91 9.70
CA MET A 311 -13.23 -2.93 9.18
C MET A 311 -14.20 -2.02 9.94
N LYS A 312 -13.90 -1.64 11.20
CA LYS A 312 -14.69 -0.65 11.94
C LYS A 312 -14.65 0.75 11.32
N SER A 313 -13.63 1.02 10.49
CA SER A 313 -13.53 2.26 9.71
C SER A 313 -14.44 2.29 8.48
N LEU A 314 -15.03 1.16 8.07
CA LEU A 314 -15.99 1.10 6.96
C LEU A 314 -17.14 2.08 7.17
N ALA A 315 -17.49 2.84 6.13
CA ALA A 315 -18.68 3.70 6.09
C ALA A 315 -19.76 3.01 5.26
N ARG A 316 -20.64 2.24 5.91
CA ARG A 316 -21.86 1.74 5.28
C ARG A 316 -22.98 1.58 6.29
N ASN A 317 -24.09 2.24 6.04
CA ASN A 317 -25.32 2.16 6.79
C ASN A 317 -26.27 1.16 6.13
N GLN A 318 -26.64 0.12 6.87
CA GLN A 318 -27.48 -0.98 6.37
C GLN A 318 -28.83 -0.55 5.78
N LEU A 319 -29.42 0.55 6.26
CA LEU A 319 -30.74 1.01 5.85
C LEU A 319 -30.69 2.17 4.86
N LEU A 320 -29.70 3.05 5.02
CA LEU A 320 -29.64 4.32 4.30
C LEU A 320 -28.77 4.28 3.05
N ASP A 321 -27.89 3.29 2.91
CA ASP A 321 -26.93 3.25 1.81
C ASP A 321 -27.32 2.21 0.76
N ASN A 322 -26.72 2.35 -0.42
CA ASN A 322 -26.80 1.33 -1.48
C ASN A 322 -26.01 0.09 -1.07
N PRO A 323 -26.29 -1.09 -1.64
CA PRO A 323 -25.43 -2.27 -1.47
C PRO A 323 -23.99 -2.02 -1.91
N ALA A 324 -23.08 -2.92 -1.55
CA ALA A 324 -21.69 -2.84 -1.95
C ALA A 324 -21.11 -4.20 -2.35
N ILE A 325 -20.18 -4.17 -3.30
CA ILE A 325 -19.28 -5.28 -3.61
C ILE A 325 -18.04 -5.13 -2.73
N VAL A 326 -17.87 -6.06 -1.80
CA VAL A 326 -16.75 -6.09 -0.87
C VAL A 326 -15.73 -7.14 -1.31
N ILE A 327 -14.52 -6.71 -1.60
CA ILE A 327 -13.38 -7.59 -1.89
C ILE A 327 -12.58 -7.79 -0.60
N TYR A 328 -12.52 -9.03 -0.11
CA TYR A 328 -11.66 -9.42 1.01
C TYR A 328 -10.35 -9.96 0.45
N ALA A 329 -9.27 -9.19 0.56
CA ALA A 329 -7.97 -9.47 -0.07
C ALA A 329 -6.79 -9.24 0.87
N THR A 330 -6.73 -9.98 1.98
CA THR A 330 -5.50 -10.13 2.78
C THR A 330 -4.66 -11.27 2.19
N ILE A 331 -3.84 -10.95 1.19
CA ILE A 331 -3.30 -11.94 0.25
C ILE A 331 -1.93 -12.51 0.66
N GLY A 332 -1.28 -11.94 1.68
CA GLY A 332 0.08 -12.34 2.08
C GLY A 332 0.34 -12.42 3.58
N ASN A 333 -0.05 -11.43 4.37
CA ASN A 333 0.43 -11.27 5.76
C ASN A 333 0.00 -12.37 6.76
N ASP A 334 -0.92 -13.25 6.38
CA ASP A 334 -1.23 -14.45 7.15
C ASP A 334 -0.12 -15.52 7.06
N VAL A 335 0.75 -15.45 6.04
CA VAL A 335 1.97 -16.28 5.92
C VAL A 335 3.26 -15.45 5.92
N CYS A 336 3.20 -14.18 5.55
CA CYS A 336 4.35 -13.28 5.50
C CYS A 336 4.62 -12.58 6.82
N ASN A 337 5.85 -12.70 7.32
CA ASN A 337 6.33 -12.02 8.51
C ASN A 337 7.87 -11.93 8.51
N GLY A 338 8.41 -11.08 9.40
CA GLY A 338 9.86 -10.87 9.56
C GLY A 338 10.52 -11.69 10.68
N ASN A 339 9.80 -12.61 11.32
CA ASN A 339 10.35 -13.40 12.44
C ASN A 339 11.34 -14.46 11.93
N HIS A 340 12.37 -14.75 12.73
CA HIS A 340 13.36 -15.77 12.40
C HIS A 340 12.72 -17.17 12.21
N ASP A 341 11.85 -17.59 13.12
CA ASP A 341 11.02 -18.80 12.95
C ASP A 341 9.71 -18.45 12.23
N THR A 342 9.82 -18.10 10.95
CA THR A 342 8.68 -17.58 10.17
C THR A 342 7.46 -18.50 10.14
N LEU A 343 7.65 -19.83 10.22
CA LEU A 343 6.57 -20.83 10.11
C LEU A 343 5.69 -20.86 11.36
N ALA A 344 6.28 -20.72 12.55
CA ALA A 344 5.55 -20.70 13.82
C ALA A 344 4.59 -19.51 13.94
N TYR A 345 4.88 -18.42 13.25
CA TYR A 345 4.08 -17.18 13.29
C TYR A 345 3.02 -17.08 12.19
N MET A 346 2.96 -18.03 11.24
CA MET A 346 1.91 -18.05 10.21
C MET A 346 0.55 -18.40 10.80
N THR A 347 -0.51 -17.76 10.31
CA THR A 347 -1.90 -18.07 10.63
C THR A 347 -2.20 -19.53 10.33
N THR A 348 -2.84 -20.23 11.27
CA THR A 348 -3.28 -21.61 11.06
C THR A 348 -4.63 -21.65 10.35
N PRO A 349 -5.00 -22.75 9.66
CA PRO A 349 -6.32 -22.89 9.04
C PRO A 349 -7.49 -22.66 10.01
N LYS A 350 -7.35 -23.09 11.27
CA LYS A 350 -8.35 -22.87 12.33
C LYS A 350 -8.49 -21.40 12.70
N GLU A 351 -7.36 -20.70 12.84
CA GLU A 351 -7.35 -19.25 13.10
C GLU A 351 -7.97 -18.49 11.92
N MET A 352 -7.59 -18.83 10.68
CA MET A 352 -8.15 -18.21 9.47
C MET A 352 -9.67 -18.34 9.42
N PHE A 353 -10.20 -19.55 9.67
CA PHE A 353 -11.64 -19.76 9.72
C PHE A 353 -12.31 -18.87 10.78
N SER A 354 -11.78 -18.88 12.01
CA SER A 354 -12.34 -18.08 13.11
C SER A 354 -12.28 -16.58 12.83
N ASN A 355 -11.19 -16.09 12.27
CA ASN A 355 -10.99 -14.68 11.95
C ASN A 355 -11.94 -14.22 10.84
N VAL A 356 -12.03 -15.00 9.76
CA VAL A 356 -12.87 -14.67 8.60
C VAL A 356 -14.35 -14.75 8.95
N MET A 357 -14.79 -15.74 9.71
CA MET A 357 -16.18 -15.82 10.17
C MET A 357 -16.58 -14.62 11.03
N GLN A 358 -15.71 -14.17 11.93
CA GLN A 358 -15.96 -12.94 12.70
C GLN A 358 -16.07 -11.71 11.80
N ALA A 359 -15.21 -11.60 10.78
CA ALA A 359 -15.28 -10.52 9.80
C ALA A 359 -16.59 -10.55 9.00
N LEU A 360 -17.01 -11.71 8.51
CA LEU A 360 -18.25 -11.87 7.73
C LEU A 360 -19.50 -11.59 8.57
N HIS A 361 -19.58 -12.08 9.82
CA HIS A 361 -20.68 -11.72 10.72
C HIS A 361 -20.73 -10.22 11.02
N TYR A 362 -19.57 -9.57 11.16
CA TYR A 362 -19.52 -8.12 11.30
C TYR A 362 -20.08 -7.42 10.06
N LEU A 363 -19.68 -7.85 8.86
CA LEU A 363 -20.23 -7.31 7.60
C LEU A 363 -21.74 -7.52 7.50
N ASP A 364 -22.27 -8.66 7.96
CA ASP A 364 -23.71 -8.95 7.84
C ASP A 364 -24.54 -8.01 8.72
N SER A 365 -23.95 -7.48 9.79
CA SER A 365 -24.57 -6.44 10.63
C SER A 365 -24.47 -5.01 10.07
N ARG A 366 -23.74 -4.79 8.96
CA ARG A 366 -23.41 -3.46 8.43
C ARG A 366 -23.84 -3.24 7.00
N LEU A 367 -23.67 -4.23 6.14
CA LEU A 367 -23.95 -4.10 4.73
C LEU A 367 -25.47 -4.09 4.49
N PRO A 368 -25.97 -3.21 3.61
CA PRO A 368 -27.33 -3.28 3.11
C PRO A 368 -27.60 -4.62 2.42
N ASN A 369 -28.82 -5.12 2.51
CA ASN A 369 -29.23 -6.32 1.78
C ASN A 369 -29.05 -6.12 0.27
N GLY A 370 -28.58 -7.17 -0.41
CA GLY A 370 -28.21 -7.18 -1.82
C GLY A 370 -26.73 -6.90 -2.06
N SER A 371 -25.90 -6.89 -1.00
CA SER A 371 -24.45 -6.73 -1.12
C SER A 371 -23.79 -8.06 -1.56
N HIS A 372 -22.52 -7.99 -1.94
CA HIS A 372 -21.75 -9.16 -2.38
C HIS A 372 -20.36 -9.15 -1.75
N VAL A 373 -19.89 -10.28 -1.24
CA VAL A 373 -18.55 -10.42 -0.68
C VAL A 373 -17.75 -11.41 -1.51
N ILE A 374 -16.56 -11.04 -1.97
CA ILE A 374 -15.63 -11.91 -2.70
C ILE A 374 -14.41 -12.14 -1.81
N LEU A 375 -14.18 -13.39 -1.43
CA LEU A 375 -12.98 -13.83 -0.72
C LEU A 375 -11.88 -14.16 -1.74
N THR A 376 -10.75 -13.47 -1.67
CA THR A 376 -9.59 -13.73 -2.53
C THR A 376 -8.61 -14.67 -1.83
N GLY A 377 -8.21 -15.75 -2.52
CA GLY A 377 -7.17 -16.66 -2.05
C GLY A 377 -5.82 -15.96 -1.86
N LEU A 378 -4.94 -16.56 -1.08
CA LEU A 378 -3.58 -16.07 -0.89
C LEU A 378 -2.73 -16.35 -2.13
N VAL A 379 -1.69 -15.55 -2.31
CA VAL A 379 -0.75 -15.70 -3.43
C VAL A 379 0.17 -16.91 -3.25
N ASP A 380 0.63 -17.51 -4.36
CA ASP A 380 1.82 -18.35 -4.37
C ASP A 380 3.07 -17.50 -4.61
N GLY A 381 3.68 -17.01 -3.54
CA GLY A 381 4.79 -16.06 -3.60
C GLY A 381 6.13 -16.62 -4.04
N ARG A 382 6.24 -17.92 -4.39
CA ARG A 382 7.46 -18.49 -5.02
C ARG A 382 7.86 -17.73 -6.29
N PHE A 383 6.86 -17.22 -7.00
CA PHE A 383 7.00 -16.33 -8.15
C PHE A 383 8.00 -15.18 -7.93
N LEU A 384 8.07 -14.63 -6.72
CA LEU A 384 8.94 -13.49 -6.40
C LEU A 384 10.42 -13.87 -6.51
N TRP A 385 10.84 -14.89 -5.76
CA TRP A 385 12.21 -15.36 -5.78
C TRP A 385 12.61 -15.80 -7.19
N ASP A 386 11.77 -16.62 -7.83
CA ASP A 386 12.06 -17.21 -9.15
C ASP A 386 12.32 -16.15 -10.23
N ASN A 387 11.70 -14.97 -10.13
CA ASN A 387 11.82 -13.91 -11.13
C ASN A 387 12.76 -12.76 -10.74
N LEU A 388 13.17 -12.64 -9.46
CA LEU A 388 13.96 -11.50 -8.99
C LEU A 388 15.36 -11.84 -8.49
N HIS A 389 15.61 -13.03 -7.93
CA HIS A 389 16.79 -13.28 -7.10
C HIS A 389 18.15 -12.88 -7.75
N ASP A 390 18.30 -13.10 -9.06
CA ASP A 390 19.51 -12.76 -9.83
C ASP A 390 19.50 -11.36 -10.45
N ARG A 391 18.37 -10.65 -10.39
CA ARG A 391 18.24 -9.30 -10.95
C ARG A 391 18.81 -8.26 -9.99
N TYR A 392 19.30 -7.15 -10.53
CA TYR A 392 19.78 -6.02 -9.73
C TYR A 392 18.60 -5.20 -9.19
N HIS A 393 18.59 -5.00 -7.87
CA HIS A 393 17.70 -4.05 -7.20
C HIS A 393 18.05 -2.62 -7.65
N PRO A 394 17.13 -1.62 -7.64
CA PRO A 394 17.43 -0.23 -8.02
C PRO A 394 18.75 0.34 -7.46
N LEU A 395 19.05 0.10 -6.18
CA LEU A 395 20.34 0.48 -5.58
C LEU A 395 21.55 -0.22 -6.20
N GLY A 396 21.41 -1.43 -6.71
CA GLY A 396 22.51 -2.19 -7.32
C GLY A 396 22.71 -1.91 -8.80
N GLN A 397 21.87 -1.09 -9.44
CA GLN A 397 21.89 -0.94 -10.91
C GLN A 397 23.11 -0.18 -11.43
N LEU A 398 23.60 0.83 -10.69
CA LEU A 398 24.74 1.64 -11.13
C LEU A 398 26.02 0.80 -11.22
N ASN A 399 26.30 0.01 -10.18
CA ASN A 399 27.55 -0.72 -10.00
C ASN A 399 27.43 -2.23 -10.20
N ARG A 400 26.22 -2.74 -10.44
CA ARG A 400 25.93 -4.17 -10.60
C ARG A 400 26.36 -5.00 -9.39
N ASP A 401 26.08 -4.49 -8.19
CA ASP A 401 26.63 -4.96 -6.92
C ASP A 401 25.58 -5.38 -5.86
N ILE A 402 24.29 -5.11 -6.10
CA ILE A 402 23.17 -5.55 -5.25
C ILE A 402 22.09 -6.24 -6.08
N THR A 403 21.98 -7.56 -5.95
CA THR A 403 20.84 -8.35 -6.43
C THR A 403 19.71 -8.39 -5.41
N TYR A 404 18.51 -8.79 -5.82
CA TYR A 404 17.41 -9.02 -4.87
C TYR A 404 17.73 -10.14 -3.87
N SER A 405 18.49 -11.17 -4.27
CA SER A 405 18.96 -12.21 -3.33
C SER A 405 19.79 -11.61 -2.18
N GLN A 406 20.68 -10.65 -2.48
CA GLN A 406 21.47 -9.92 -1.48
C GLN A 406 20.58 -9.02 -0.62
N LEU A 407 19.64 -8.29 -1.23
CA LEU A 407 18.66 -7.47 -0.51
C LEU A 407 17.85 -8.32 0.48
N TYR A 408 17.26 -9.42 0.03
CA TYR A 408 16.43 -10.29 0.87
C TYR A 408 17.24 -10.87 2.03
N SER A 409 18.47 -11.32 1.79
CA SER A 409 19.38 -11.81 2.84
C SER A 409 19.68 -10.73 3.88
N PHE A 410 19.90 -9.49 3.43
CA PHE A 410 20.13 -8.35 4.31
C PHE A 410 18.90 -8.02 5.17
N LEU A 411 17.70 -7.97 4.57
CA LEU A 411 16.46 -7.68 5.28
C LEU A 411 16.07 -8.80 6.27
N ASN A 412 16.29 -10.06 5.90
CA ASN A 412 16.07 -11.22 6.78
C ASN A 412 17.00 -11.18 7.99
N CYS A 413 18.28 -10.86 7.79
CA CYS A 413 19.25 -10.69 8.88
C CYS A 413 18.84 -9.59 9.86
N LEU A 414 18.34 -8.47 9.33
CA LEU A 414 17.82 -7.35 10.12
C LEU A 414 16.45 -7.62 10.76
N GLN A 415 15.79 -8.75 10.46
CA GLN A 415 14.43 -9.09 10.89
C GLN A 415 13.38 -8.02 10.50
N VAL A 416 13.56 -7.41 9.33
CA VAL A 416 12.65 -6.40 8.75
C VAL A 416 12.18 -6.77 7.36
N SER A 417 12.42 -8.01 6.94
CA SER A 417 11.84 -8.54 5.69
C SER A 417 10.32 -8.54 5.77
N PRO A 418 9.62 -8.10 4.70
CA PRO A 418 8.17 -8.18 4.67
C PRO A 418 7.68 -9.63 4.62
N CYS A 419 8.50 -10.57 4.11
CA CYS A 419 8.11 -11.97 4.01
C CYS A 419 9.32 -12.93 4.01
N ASN A 420 9.84 -13.26 5.20
CA ASN A 420 10.96 -14.22 5.34
C ASN A 420 10.68 -15.56 4.66
N GLY A 421 9.41 -16.01 4.66
CA GLY A 421 8.99 -17.29 4.10
C GLY A 421 9.23 -17.43 2.58
N TRP A 422 8.96 -16.38 1.80
CA TRP A 422 9.14 -16.40 0.34
C TRP A 422 10.43 -15.70 -0.13
N LEU A 423 10.87 -14.66 0.58
CA LEU A 423 12.04 -13.85 0.21
C LEU A 423 13.32 -14.46 0.80
N THR A 424 13.65 -15.67 0.36
CA THR A 424 14.76 -16.45 0.92
C THR A 424 15.35 -17.41 -0.12
N PRO A 425 16.67 -17.66 -0.11
CA PRO A 425 17.27 -18.71 -0.95
C PRO A 425 16.84 -20.12 -0.54
N ASN A 426 16.31 -20.31 0.67
CA ASN A 426 15.86 -21.61 1.16
C ASN A 426 14.56 -22.06 0.46
N GLU A 427 14.69 -22.88 -0.57
CA GLU A 427 13.56 -23.39 -1.36
C GLU A 427 12.56 -24.20 -0.51
N THR A 428 13.04 -25.00 0.44
CA THR A 428 12.17 -25.74 1.35
C THR A 428 11.26 -24.80 2.14
N LEU A 429 11.80 -23.68 2.63
CA LEU A 429 11.02 -22.67 3.35
C LEU A 429 10.00 -21.98 2.43
N ARG A 430 10.38 -21.66 1.19
CA ARG A 430 9.44 -21.11 0.19
C ARG A 430 8.29 -22.07 -0.09
N ASN A 431 8.58 -23.36 -0.23
CA ASN A 431 7.57 -24.39 -0.48
C ASN A 431 6.61 -24.57 0.73
N LEU A 432 7.13 -24.60 1.96
CA LEU A 432 6.29 -24.67 3.17
C LEU A 432 5.40 -23.44 3.35
N THR A 433 5.91 -22.25 2.98
CA THR A 433 5.14 -21.00 2.99
C THR A 433 3.98 -21.06 1.99
N SER A 434 4.26 -21.50 0.75
CA SER A 434 3.22 -21.68 -0.28
C SER A 434 2.22 -22.79 0.07
N GLU A 435 2.66 -23.86 0.73
CA GLU A 435 1.76 -24.90 1.24
C GLU A 435 0.77 -24.32 2.26
N ARG A 436 1.26 -23.52 3.22
CA ARG A 436 0.38 -22.83 4.17
C ARG A 436 -0.58 -21.89 3.44
N ALA A 437 -0.10 -21.08 2.49
CA ALA A 437 -0.95 -20.17 1.73
C ALA A 437 -2.09 -20.90 1.00
N LEU A 438 -1.81 -22.06 0.40
CA LEU A 438 -2.82 -22.92 -0.22
C LEU A 438 -3.82 -23.48 0.81
N GLN A 439 -3.35 -23.93 1.98
CA GLN A 439 -4.22 -24.39 3.06
C GLN A 439 -5.20 -23.28 3.51
N LEU A 440 -4.72 -22.05 3.68
CA LEU A 440 -5.56 -20.90 4.07
C LEU A 440 -6.53 -20.49 2.97
N SER A 441 -6.10 -20.54 1.70
CA SER A 441 -6.95 -20.30 0.54
C SER A 441 -8.09 -21.32 0.45
N ASN A 442 -7.82 -22.59 0.75
CA ASN A 442 -8.84 -23.62 0.82
C ASN A 442 -9.86 -23.36 1.93
N VAL A 443 -9.45 -22.80 3.08
CA VAL A 443 -10.40 -22.38 4.12
C VAL A 443 -11.35 -21.30 3.59
N LEU A 444 -10.84 -20.28 2.91
CA LEU A 444 -11.67 -19.23 2.30
C LEU A 444 -12.65 -19.80 1.28
N LYS A 445 -12.18 -20.72 0.43
CA LYS A 445 -12.99 -21.41 -0.57
C LYS A 445 -14.11 -22.22 0.06
N GLU A 446 -13.83 -22.92 1.15
CA GLU A 446 -14.83 -23.69 1.89
C GLU A 446 -15.86 -22.79 2.56
N ILE A 447 -15.45 -21.67 3.18
CA ILE A 447 -16.37 -20.68 3.75
C ILE A 447 -17.36 -20.16 2.70
N ALA A 448 -16.87 -19.74 1.53
CA ALA A 448 -17.72 -19.24 0.46
C ALA A 448 -18.71 -20.31 -0.07
N ARG A 449 -18.37 -21.60 0.08
CA ARG A 449 -19.21 -22.72 -0.35
C ARG A 449 -20.27 -23.09 0.69
N SER A 450 -19.93 -23.10 1.98
CA SER A 450 -20.78 -23.63 3.05
C SER A 450 -21.62 -22.58 3.76
N GLU A 451 -21.08 -21.36 3.91
CA GLU A 451 -21.68 -20.34 4.76
C GLU A 451 -22.69 -19.46 3.99
N LYS A 452 -23.70 -18.98 4.71
CA LYS A 452 -24.74 -18.11 4.19
C LYS A 452 -25.00 -16.97 5.16
N PHE A 453 -25.25 -15.79 4.61
CA PHE A 453 -25.49 -14.55 5.33
C PHE A 453 -26.78 -13.91 4.84
N THR A 454 -27.36 -13.02 5.64
CA THR A 454 -28.69 -12.47 5.33
C THR A 454 -28.61 -11.35 4.30
N ASN A 455 -27.57 -10.51 4.38
CA ASN A 455 -27.47 -9.27 3.62
C ASN A 455 -26.55 -9.35 2.39
N PHE A 456 -25.82 -10.46 2.23
CA PHE A 456 -24.95 -10.66 1.08
C PHE A 456 -24.73 -12.12 0.71
N ASP A 457 -24.41 -12.33 -0.56
CA ASP A 457 -23.82 -13.56 -1.05
C ASP A 457 -22.29 -13.54 -0.88
N VAL A 458 -21.70 -14.72 -0.69
CA VAL A 458 -20.24 -14.89 -0.58
C VAL A 458 -19.73 -15.71 -1.75
N PHE A 459 -18.67 -15.23 -2.38
CA PHE A 459 -17.97 -15.88 -3.48
C PHE A 459 -16.49 -16.07 -3.13
N TYR A 460 -15.83 -16.97 -3.86
CA TYR A 460 -14.39 -17.19 -3.73
C TYR A 460 -13.71 -17.09 -5.10
N MET A 461 -12.54 -16.45 -5.13
CA MET A 461 -11.64 -16.51 -6.28
C MET A 461 -10.21 -16.76 -5.85
N ASP A 462 -9.48 -17.57 -6.62
CA ASP A 462 -8.03 -17.68 -6.47
C ASP A 462 -7.36 -16.35 -6.87
N PHE A 463 -6.21 -16.04 -6.25
CA PHE A 463 -5.43 -14.87 -6.64
C PHE A 463 -4.89 -15.05 -8.08
N PRO A 464 -5.15 -14.13 -9.02
CA PRO A 464 -4.95 -14.36 -10.46
C PRO A 464 -3.50 -14.23 -10.95
N LEU A 465 -2.48 -14.43 -10.10
CA LEU A 465 -1.07 -14.16 -10.44
C LEU A 465 -0.60 -14.88 -11.70
N LYS A 466 -0.97 -16.16 -11.85
CA LYS A 466 -0.58 -16.96 -13.01
C LYS A 466 -1.16 -16.39 -14.30
N GLN A 467 -2.46 -16.09 -14.30
CA GLN A 467 -3.15 -15.50 -15.44
C GLN A 467 -2.59 -14.11 -15.77
N THR A 468 -2.30 -13.28 -14.75
CA THR A 468 -1.65 -11.97 -14.92
C THR A 468 -0.28 -12.12 -15.60
N ALA A 469 0.55 -13.07 -15.15
CA ALA A 469 1.87 -13.30 -15.73
C ALA A 469 1.83 -13.90 -17.15
N GLU A 470 0.79 -14.68 -17.47
CA GLU A 470 0.55 -15.19 -18.82
C GLU A 470 0.09 -14.07 -19.75
N GLU A 471 -0.86 -13.23 -19.32
CA GLU A 471 -1.34 -12.10 -20.12
C GLU A 471 -0.23 -11.09 -20.38
N TRP A 472 0.58 -10.78 -19.37
CA TRP A 472 1.72 -9.88 -19.55
C TRP A 472 2.75 -10.41 -20.55
N ARG A 473 3.02 -11.72 -20.53
CA ARG A 473 3.87 -12.37 -21.54
C ARG A 473 3.27 -12.29 -22.95
N ARG A 474 1.95 -12.41 -23.09
CA ARG A 474 1.27 -12.22 -24.39
C ARG A 474 1.39 -10.79 -24.91
N MET A 475 1.49 -9.82 -24.02
CA MET A 475 1.77 -8.42 -24.34
C MET A 475 3.25 -8.12 -24.62
N GLY A 476 4.13 -9.13 -24.57
CA GLY A 476 5.58 -8.99 -24.80
C GLY A 476 6.36 -8.57 -23.55
N GLY A 477 5.74 -8.62 -22.37
CA GLY A 477 6.37 -8.33 -21.10
C GLY A 477 6.97 -9.54 -20.39
N GLU A 478 7.75 -9.28 -19.36
CA GLU A 478 8.42 -10.28 -18.53
C GLU A 478 7.87 -10.31 -17.10
N PRO A 479 7.77 -11.49 -16.45
CA PRO A 479 7.15 -11.61 -15.12
C PRO A 479 7.75 -10.71 -14.03
N TRP A 480 9.05 -10.43 -14.07
CA TRP A 480 9.71 -9.55 -13.09
C TRP A 480 9.20 -8.11 -13.13
N GLN A 481 8.62 -7.66 -14.25
CA GLN A 481 8.03 -6.33 -14.39
C GLN A 481 6.68 -6.19 -13.67
N LEU A 482 6.12 -7.30 -13.20
CA LEU A 482 4.88 -7.33 -12.44
C LEU A 482 5.09 -7.08 -10.93
N ILE A 483 6.34 -6.94 -10.49
CA ILE A 483 6.70 -6.80 -9.08
C ILE A 483 7.23 -5.38 -8.84
N GLU A 484 6.87 -4.79 -7.70
CA GLU A 484 7.39 -3.50 -7.26
C GLU A 484 8.92 -3.53 -7.17
N PRO A 485 9.63 -2.62 -7.86
CA PRO A 485 11.07 -2.74 -8.01
C PRO A 485 11.84 -2.45 -6.71
N VAL A 486 11.31 -1.63 -5.81
CA VAL A 486 12.03 -1.25 -4.58
C VAL A 486 11.90 -2.31 -3.49
N ASP A 487 10.69 -2.80 -3.22
CA ASP A 487 10.52 -3.84 -2.19
C ASP A 487 10.76 -5.27 -2.74
N GLY A 488 10.64 -5.47 -4.04
CA GLY A 488 10.77 -6.78 -4.67
C GLY A 488 9.75 -7.79 -4.15
N PHE A 489 8.56 -7.33 -3.76
CA PHE A 489 7.56 -8.13 -3.06
C PHE A 489 6.14 -7.85 -3.55
N HIS A 490 5.69 -6.59 -3.56
CA HIS A 490 4.31 -6.26 -3.88
C HIS A 490 4.01 -6.33 -5.39
N PRO A 491 2.75 -6.54 -5.79
CA PRO A 491 2.34 -6.42 -7.18
C PRO A 491 2.47 -4.96 -7.65
N SER A 492 3.06 -4.76 -8.82
CA SER A 492 3.18 -3.45 -9.47
C SER A 492 1.85 -2.91 -9.98
N GLN A 493 1.83 -1.64 -10.41
CA GLN A 493 0.68 -1.05 -11.10
C GLN A 493 0.24 -1.83 -12.36
N ILE A 494 1.18 -2.44 -13.11
CA ILE A 494 0.85 -3.26 -14.28
C ILE A 494 0.12 -4.54 -13.83
N ALA A 495 0.61 -5.18 -12.77
CA ALA A 495 -0.02 -6.37 -12.20
C ALA A 495 -1.43 -6.06 -11.69
N ALA A 496 -1.61 -4.91 -11.03
CA ALA A 496 -2.91 -4.42 -10.59
C ALA A 496 -3.89 -4.26 -11.75
N ALA A 497 -3.52 -3.54 -12.82
CA ALA A 497 -4.41 -3.30 -13.95
C ALA A 497 -4.80 -4.58 -14.71
N LEU A 498 -3.87 -5.51 -14.89
CA LEU A 498 -4.14 -6.83 -15.48
C LEU A 498 -5.01 -7.69 -14.54
N GLY A 499 -4.73 -7.65 -13.24
CA GLY A 499 -5.53 -8.30 -12.19
C GLY A 499 -6.99 -7.86 -12.22
N THR A 500 -7.25 -6.55 -12.31
CA THR A 500 -8.61 -6.01 -12.51
C THR A 500 -9.29 -6.64 -13.72
N SER A 501 -8.57 -6.76 -14.85
CA SER A 501 -9.15 -7.32 -16.06
C SER A 501 -9.59 -8.76 -15.88
N ILE A 502 -8.75 -9.58 -15.26
CA ILE A 502 -9.03 -11.00 -14.99
C ILE A 502 -10.19 -11.14 -14.00
N THR A 503 -10.15 -10.39 -12.90
CA THR A 503 -11.21 -10.37 -11.88
C THR A 503 -12.55 -9.96 -12.48
N TRP A 504 -12.58 -8.91 -13.30
CA TRP A 504 -13.78 -8.45 -13.98
C TRP A 504 -14.34 -9.48 -14.96
N GLN A 505 -13.51 -10.10 -15.79
CA GLN A 505 -13.95 -11.12 -16.75
C GLN A 505 -14.49 -12.36 -16.04
N LYS A 506 -13.86 -12.77 -14.94
CA LYS A 506 -14.37 -13.86 -14.10
C LYS A 506 -15.74 -13.52 -13.53
N ALA A 507 -15.90 -12.34 -12.94
CA ALA A 507 -17.17 -11.89 -12.39
C ALA A 507 -18.27 -11.79 -13.46
N LEU A 508 -17.97 -11.28 -14.66
CA LEU A 508 -18.92 -11.27 -15.78
C LEU A 508 -19.38 -12.67 -16.20
N HIS A 509 -18.47 -13.66 -16.17
CA HIS A 509 -18.76 -15.01 -16.63
C HIS A 509 -19.50 -15.84 -15.57
N GLU A 510 -19.03 -15.78 -14.32
CA GLU A 510 -19.49 -16.67 -13.25
C GLU A 510 -20.56 -16.03 -12.36
N TRP A 511 -20.48 -14.72 -12.12
CA TRP A 511 -21.34 -14.00 -11.18
C TRP A 511 -21.83 -12.65 -11.74
N PRO A 512 -22.44 -12.62 -12.95
CA PRO A 512 -22.81 -11.36 -13.60
C PRO A 512 -23.75 -10.48 -12.77
N GLN A 513 -24.54 -11.09 -11.87
CA GLN A 513 -25.41 -10.38 -10.92
C GLN A 513 -24.62 -9.49 -9.96
N VAL A 514 -23.38 -9.84 -9.62
CA VAL A 514 -22.53 -9.06 -8.70
C VAL A 514 -22.19 -7.69 -9.30
N LEU A 515 -22.06 -7.60 -10.63
CA LEU A 515 -21.68 -6.36 -11.32
C LEU A 515 -22.88 -5.48 -11.69
N GLY A 516 -24.11 -5.92 -11.39
CA GLY A 516 -25.32 -5.25 -11.82
C GLY A 516 -25.48 -5.19 -13.34
N LYS A 517 -26.50 -4.44 -13.80
CA LYS A 517 -26.76 -4.19 -15.22
C LYS A 517 -26.03 -2.95 -15.71
N GLU A 518 -25.79 -2.88 -17.01
CA GLU A 518 -25.38 -1.63 -17.63
C GLU A 518 -26.53 -0.62 -17.60
N ASN A 519 -26.25 0.61 -17.15
CA ASN A 519 -27.27 1.65 -17.04
C ASN A 519 -27.54 2.27 -18.43
N PRO A 520 -28.77 2.14 -18.97
CA PRO A 520 -29.10 2.65 -20.30
C PRO A 520 -29.08 4.19 -20.39
N PHE A 521 -28.98 4.89 -19.26
CA PHE A 521 -28.93 6.34 -19.19
C PHE A 521 -27.52 6.92 -19.06
N ASN A 522 -26.46 6.09 -19.12
CA ASN A 522 -25.07 6.55 -18.98
C ASN A 522 -24.72 7.73 -19.91
N ASP A 523 -25.12 7.66 -21.18
CA ASP A 523 -24.84 8.74 -22.16
C ASP A 523 -25.61 10.03 -21.82
N GLN A 524 -26.82 9.90 -21.26
CA GLN A 524 -27.62 11.06 -20.85
C GLN A 524 -27.06 11.71 -19.59
N ILE A 525 -26.61 10.89 -18.63
CA ILE A 525 -25.90 11.37 -17.43
C ILE A 525 -24.67 12.17 -17.85
N GLU A 526 -23.84 11.65 -18.76
CA GLU A 526 -22.65 12.36 -19.25
C GLU A 526 -23.01 13.63 -20.03
N ALA A 527 -24.06 13.60 -20.86
CA ALA A 527 -24.48 14.78 -21.61
C ALA A 527 -24.94 15.94 -20.69
N ILE A 528 -25.55 15.63 -19.55
CA ILE A 528 -26.11 16.61 -18.62
C ILE A 528 -25.09 17.02 -17.55
N PHE A 529 -24.48 16.04 -16.89
CA PHE A 529 -23.61 16.23 -15.72
C PHE A 529 -22.12 16.15 -16.04
N LYS A 530 -21.75 15.88 -17.31
CA LYS A 530 -20.35 15.81 -17.77
C LYS A 530 -19.53 14.78 -17.00
N ASP A 531 -18.55 15.24 -16.25
CA ASP A 531 -17.67 14.43 -15.40
C ASP A 531 -18.25 14.16 -14.01
N GLN A 532 -19.48 14.62 -13.75
CA GLN A 532 -20.19 14.47 -12.47
C GLN A 532 -19.47 15.15 -11.30
N GLY A 533 -18.72 16.23 -11.57
CA GLY A 533 -17.97 16.96 -10.54
C GLY A 533 -16.59 16.37 -10.24
N GLY A 534 -16.16 15.35 -10.99
CA GLY A 534 -14.85 14.74 -10.85
C GLY A 534 -14.64 14.05 -9.51
N HIS A 535 -13.40 13.68 -9.22
CA HIS A 535 -13.03 12.98 -7.98
C HIS A 535 -12.49 13.91 -6.91
#